data_AF-T1H0D2-F1
#
_entry.id   AF-T1H0D2-F1
#
_cell.length_a   1.000
_cell.length_b   1.000
_cell.length_c   1.000
_cell.angle_alpha   90.00
_cell.angle_beta   90.00
_cell.angle_gamma   90.00
#
_symmetry.space_group_name_H-M   'P 1'
#
loop_
_entity.id
_entity.type
_entity.pdbx_description
1 polymer ?
#
loop_
_entity_poly.entity_id
_entity_poly.type
_entity_poly.pdbx_seq_one_letter_code
_entity_poly.pdbx_strand_id
1 'polypeptide(L)' 'MDSDKVLVMDAGEVVEFDSPLELLKNEKGVFRKLVEQSGIKF' A
#
# COMPACT_ATOMS: atom_id res chain seq x y z
N MET A 1 9.26 -2.60 16.02
CA MET A 1 8.43 -3.48 15.18
C MET A 1 7.69 -2.59 14.17
N ASP A 2 8.39 -1.68 13.49
CA ASP A 2 9.28 -1.88 12.32
C ASP A 2 8.50 -2.34 11.09
N SER A 3 7.64 -1.44 10.62
CA SER A 3 7.32 -1.42 9.20
C SER A 3 7.96 -0.18 8.63
N ASP A 4 9.10 -0.39 7.99
CA ASP A 4 9.65 0.54 7.02
C ASP A 4 8.55 0.94 6.05
N LYS A 5 8.44 2.25 5.80
CA LYS A 5 7.39 2.84 4.96
C LYS A 5 7.32 2.13 3.61
N VAL A 6 6.12 1.84 3.15
CA VAL A 6 5.87 1.24 1.85
C VAL A 6 5.81 2.34 0.80
N LEU A 7 6.64 2.21 -0.24
CA LEU A 7 6.62 3.06 -1.43
C LEU A 7 5.88 2.33 -2.55
N VAL A 8 4.76 2.89 -2.98
CA VAL A 8 4.01 2.43 -4.14
C VAL A 8 4.30 3.37 -5.30
N MET A 9 4.76 2.79 -6.41
CA MET A 9 5.06 3.52 -7.63
C MET A 9 4.15 3.02 -8.77
N ASP A 10 3.61 3.95 -9.53
CA ASP A 10 2.85 3.68 -10.75
C ASP A 10 3.49 4.44 -11.91
N ALA A 11 3.77 3.75 -13.01
CA ALA A 11 4.40 4.35 -14.21
C ALA A 11 5.69 5.16 -13.97
N GLY A 12 6.41 4.91 -12.86
CA GLY A 12 7.63 5.64 -12.48
C GLY A 12 7.40 6.84 -11.55
N GLU A 13 6.16 7.15 -11.20
CA GLU A 13 5.78 8.17 -10.24
C GLU A 13 5.41 7.54 -8.89
N VAL A 14 5.71 8.23 -7.80
CA VAL A 14 5.31 7.81 -6.46
C VAL A 14 3.84 8.15 -6.25
N VAL A 15 3.00 7.13 -6.10
CA VAL A 15 1.56 7.31 -5.90
C VAL A 15 1.16 7.21 -4.42
N GLU A 16 1.85 6.40 -3.62
CA GLU A 16 1.63 6.30 -2.18
C GLU A 16 2.95 6.04 -1.44
N PHE A 17 3.16 6.70 -0.30
CA PHE A 17 4.34 6.47 0.55
C PHE A 17 4.00 6.61 2.03
N ASP A 18 3.62 5.51 2.68
CA ASP A 18 3.34 5.50 4.11
C ASP A 18 3.47 4.09 4.70
N SER A 19 3.22 3.96 6.00
CA SER A 19 3.19 2.70 6.70
C SER A 19 2.06 1.81 6.15
N PRO A 20 2.23 0.48 6.06
CA PRO A 20 1.24 -0.41 5.48
C PRO A 20 -0.13 -0.32 6.15
N LEU A 21 -0.18 -0.06 7.46
CA LEU A 21 -1.42 0.16 8.21
C LEU A 21 -2.17 1.42 7.76
N GLU A 22 -1.46 2.51 7.49
CA GLU A 22 -2.06 3.77 7.02
C GLU A 22 -2.52 3.63 5.56
N LEU A 23 -1.73 2.95 4.72
CA LEU A 23 -2.12 2.66 3.34
C LEU A 23 -3.32 1.72 3.25
N LEU A 24 -3.49 0.77 4.18
CA LEU A 24 -4.66 -0.12 4.24
C LEU A 24 -5.94 0.59 4.71
N LYS A 25 -5.80 1.65 5.54
CA LYS A 25 -6.94 2.51 5.93
C LYS A 25 -7.47 3.31 4.74
N ASN A 26 -6.64 3.59 3.74
CA ASN A 26 -7.06 4.23 2.51
C ASN A 26 -7.86 3.25 1.64
N GLU A 27 -9.19 3.26 1.77
CA GLU A 27 -10.08 2.37 1.00
C GLU A 27 -9.95 2.54 -0.52
N LYS A 28 -9.49 3.70 -0.99
CA LYS A 28 -9.26 3.98 -2.42
C LYS A 28 -7.79 3.84 -2.82
N GLY A 29 -6.91 3.50 -1.88
CA GLY A 29 -5.47 3.36 -2.09
C GLY A 29 -5.12 2.27 -3.08
N VAL A 30 -4.05 2.48 -3.83
CA VAL A 30 -3.49 1.52 -4.78
C VAL A 30 -2.94 0.33 -4.01
N PHE A 31 -2.26 0.59 -2.88
CA PHE A 31 -1.74 -0.45 -1.99
C PHE A 31 -2.83 -1.43 -1.55
N ARG A 32 -3.97 -0.91 -1.08
CA ARG A 32 -5.08 -1.73 -0.63
C ARG A 32 -5.63 -2.60 -1.76
N LYS A 33 -5.84 -2.03 -2.95
CA LYS A 33 -6.30 -2.78 -4.12
C LYS A 33 -5.32 -3.89 -4.51
N LEU A 34 -4.01 -3.62 -4.45
CA LEU A 34 -2.98 -4.62 -4.72
C LEU A 34 -3.00 -5.78 -3.70
N VAL A 35 -3.22 -5.47 -2.43
CA VAL A 35 -3.36 -6.49 -1.37
C VAL A 35 -4.65 -7.31 -1.56
N GLU A 36 -5.78 -6.66 -1.83
CA GLU A 36 -7.06 -7.31 -2.09
C GLU A 36 -7.00 -8.20 -3.35
N GLN A 37 -6.31 -7.76 -4.40
CA GLN A 37 -6.09 -8.55 -5.62
C GLN A 37 -5.10 -9.70 -5.42
N SER A 38 -4.05 -9.52 -4.61
CA SER A 38 -3.08 -10.58 -4.34
C SER A 38 -3.63 -11.68 -3.43
N GLY A 39 -4.80 -11.50 -2.83
CA GLY A 39 -5.41 -12.48 -1.94
C GLY A 39 -4.63 -12.67 -0.62
N ILE A 40 -3.72 -11.75 -0.31
CA ILE A 40 -2.94 -11.78 0.93
C ILE A 40 -3.86 -11.29 2.06
N LYS A 41 -4.37 -12.23 2.84
CA LYS A 41 -5.05 -11.93 4.10
C LYS A 41 -4.00 -11.67 5.18
N PHE A 42 -3.93 -10.43 5.65
CA PHE A 42 -3.25 -10.07 6.89
C PHE A 42 -4.21 -10.21 8.07
#